data_AF-A0A5B8VIC0-F1
#
_entry.id   AF-A0A5B8VIC0-F1
#
_cell.length_a   1.000
_cell.length_b   1.000
_cell.length_c   1.000
_cell.angle_alpha   90.00
_cell.angle_beta   90.00
_cell.angle_gamma   90.00
#
_symmetry.space_group_name_H-M   'P 1'
#
loop_
_entity.id
_entity.type
_entity.pdbx_description
1 polymer ?
#
loop_
_entity_poly.entity_id
_entity_poly.type
_entity_poly.pdbx_seq_one_letter_code
_entity_poly.pdbx_strand_id
1 'polypeptide(L)'
;MNMPILFHSDLDIKSVEKTYTKTLDQLSRGDFDSADVKKMPTSGFYRARLDIRDRLLFKIINFEGQKHILLLEVIKDHNYKASRFLRGGLIPDEASLQSLTDPAKAEPDQEIQLKYLNQGTRKLHLLNKYLSFDNFRSPY
;
A
#
# COMPACT_ATOMS: atom_id res chain seq x y z
N MET A 1 -2.04 -16.52 -0.80
CA MET A 1 -3.16 -15.95 -1.59
C MET A 1 -2.58 -14.84 -2.44
N ASN A 2 -2.72 -14.88 -3.77
CA ASN A 2 -2.08 -13.86 -4.61
C ASN A 2 -2.88 -12.55 -4.56
N MET A 3 -2.24 -11.45 -4.15
CA MET A 3 -2.83 -10.11 -4.08
C MET A 3 -2.15 -9.21 -5.11
N PRO A 4 -2.83 -8.82 -6.19
CA PRO A 4 -2.24 -7.95 -7.19
C PRO A 4 -1.92 -6.59 -6.59
N ILE A 5 -0.79 -6.04 -7.01
CA ILE A 5 -0.25 -4.79 -6.47
C ILE A 5 -0.39 -3.68 -7.48
N LEU A 6 -0.81 -2.53 -6.98
CA LEU A 6 -0.88 -1.24 -7.64
C LEU A 6 0.03 -0.29 -6.88
N PHE A 7 0.61 0.69 -7.56
CA PHE A 7 1.49 1.68 -6.96
C PHE A 7 1.01 3.07 -7.31
N HIS A 8 1.21 4.01 -6.40
CA HIS A 8 1.16 5.44 -6.67
C HIS A 8 2.45 5.88 -7.37
N SER A 9 2.43 6.79 -8.33
CA SER A 9 3.61 7.02 -9.18
C SER A 9 4.63 7.96 -8.59
N ASP A 10 4.22 8.75 -7.61
CA ASP A 10 5.17 9.48 -6.76
C ASP A 10 5.80 8.60 -5.67
N LEU A 11 5.64 7.27 -5.73
CA LEU A 11 6.27 6.35 -4.79
C LEU A 11 7.79 6.34 -5.06
N ASP A 12 8.54 6.99 -4.17
CA ASP A 12 10.00 6.98 -4.21
C ASP A 12 10.57 5.85 -3.33
N ILE A 13 11.27 4.91 -3.96
CA ILE A 13 11.88 3.75 -3.32
C ILE A 13 13.41 3.77 -3.32
N LYS A 14 14.05 4.82 -3.85
CA LYS A 14 15.49 4.83 -4.15
C LYS A 14 16.39 4.50 -2.96
N SER A 15 15.99 4.91 -1.76
CA SER A 15 16.77 4.63 -0.54
C SER A 15 16.53 3.25 0.07
N VAL A 16 15.52 2.52 -0.41
CA VAL A 16 15.01 1.27 0.20
C VAL A 16 14.74 0.17 -0.83
N GLU A 17 15.28 0.23 -2.04
CA GLU A 17 14.91 -0.65 -3.16
C GLU A 17 14.98 -2.15 -2.82
N LYS A 18 16.03 -2.57 -2.10
CA LYS A 18 16.23 -3.97 -1.72
C LYS A 18 15.17 -4.45 -0.72
N THR A 19 14.93 -3.68 0.34
CA THR A 19 13.94 -4.02 1.36
C THR A 19 12.52 -3.89 0.81
N TYR A 20 12.28 -2.87 0.00
CA TYR A 20 11.04 -2.69 -0.75
C TYR A 20 10.71 -3.88 -1.64
N THR A 21 11.65 -4.35 -2.47
CA THR A 21 11.41 -5.49 -3.37
C THR A 21 11.08 -6.76 -2.59
N LYS A 22 11.76 -6.99 -1.45
CA LYS A 22 11.44 -8.11 -0.54
C LYS A 22 10.02 -7.98 0.01
N THR A 23 9.67 -6.82 0.56
CA THR A 23 8.34 -6.57 1.13
C THR A 23 7.25 -6.67 0.06
N LEU A 24 7.53 -6.22 -1.17
CA LEU A 24 6.63 -6.35 -2.31
C LEU A 24 6.31 -7.81 -2.63
N ASP A 25 7.33 -8.68 -2.66
CA ASP A 25 7.14 -10.13 -2.89
C ASP A 25 6.28 -10.76 -1.77
N GLN A 26 6.58 -10.45 -0.50
CA GLN A 26 5.80 -10.91 0.65
C GLN A 26 4.33 -10.48 0.54
N LEU A 27 4.09 -9.20 0.28
CA LEU A 27 2.73 -8.64 0.13
C LEU A 27 1.98 -9.28 -1.04
N SER A 28 2.62 -9.49 -2.19
CA SER A 28 1.98 -10.07 -3.37
C SER A 28 1.53 -11.52 -3.15
N ARG A 29 2.24 -12.27 -2.30
CA ARG A 29 1.88 -13.64 -1.91
C ARG A 29 0.87 -13.71 -0.76
N GLY A 30 0.53 -12.56 -0.17
CA GLY A 30 -0.32 -12.43 1.00
C GLY A 30 0.38 -12.83 2.30
N ASP A 31 1.71 -12.84 2.33
CA ASP A 31 2.50 -13.11 3.54
C ASP A 31 2.62 -11.84 4.38
N PHE A 32 1.51 -11.50 5.04
CA PHE A 32 1.39 -10.29 5.84
C PHE A 32 2.16 -10.38 7.16
N ASP A 33 2.39 -11.59 7.66
CA ASP A 33 3.18 -11.82 8.86
C ASP A 33 4.65 -11.46 8.61
N SER A 34 5.26 -12.00 7.54
CA SER A 34 6.67 -11.71 7.22
C SER A 34 6.89 -10.25 6.78
N ALA A 35 5.88 -9.58 6.24
CA ALA A 35 5.91 -8.16 5.90
C ALA A 35 5.63 -7.25 7.13
N ASP A 36 5.34 -7.82 8.30
CA ASP A 36 4.89 -7.11 9.50
C ASP A 36 3.78 -6.11 9.14
N VAL A 37 2.68 -6.60 8.59
CA VAL A 37 1.57 -5.73 8.21
C VAL A 37 0.80 -5.32 9.46
N LYS A 38 0.57 -4.02 9.61
CA LYS A 38 -0.34 -3.48 10.62
C LYS A 38 -1.38 -2.56 10.03
N LYS A 39 -2.60 -2.64 10.55
CA LYS A 39 -3.72 -1.75 10.24
C LYS A 39 -3.59 -0.48 11.10
N MET A 40 -3.71 0.67 10.45
CA MET A 40 -3.87 1.95 11.14
C MET A 40 -5.33 2.11 11.56
N PRO A 41 -5.62 2.29 12.86
CA PRO A 41 -6.98 2.54 13.31
C PRO A 41 -7.49 3.85 12.69
N THR A 42 -8.80 3.93 12.42
CA THR A 42 -9.55 5.12 11.93
C THR A 42 -9.30 5.62 10.51
N SER A 43 -8.20 5.25 9.85
CA SER A 43 -7.84 5.83 8.55
C SER A 43 -7.94 4.87 7.36
N GLY A 44 -8.11 3.56 7.62
CA GLY A 44 -8.18 2.53 6.58
C GLY A 44 -6.84 2.27 5.87
N PHE A 45 -5.75 2.85 6.37
CA PHE A 45 -4.40 2.59 5.87
C PHE A 45 -3.77 1.39 6.55
N TYR A 46 -2.77 0.85 5.89
CA TYR A 46 -1.93 -0.24 6.36
C TYR A 46 -0.47 0.16 6.22
N ARG A 47 0.37 -0.41 7.08
CA ARG A 47 1.83 -0.27 6.98
C ARG A 47 2.52 -1.61 7.01
N ALA A 48 3.46 -1.80 6.11
CA ALA A 48 4.42 -2.90 6.16
C ALA A 48 5.78 -2.38 6.63
N ARG A 49 6.58 -3.27 7.22
CA ARG A 49 7.94 -2.95 7.62
C ARG A 49 8.89 -3.14 6.43
N LEU A 50 9.66 -2.11 6.11
CA LEU A 50 10.77 -2.22 5.15
C LEU A 50 12.05 -2.60 5.90
N ASP A 51 12.39 -1.83 6.94
CA ASP A 51 13.53 -2.09 7.80
C ASP A 51 13.28 -1.59 9.24
N ILE A 52 14.33 -1.28 10.00
CA ILE A 52 14.18 -0.76 11.35
C ILE A 52 13.58 0.66 11.39
N ARG A 53 13.89 1.50 10.41
CA ARG A 53 13.52 2.93 10.31
C ARG A 53 12.31 3.17 9.42
N ASP A 54 12.24 2.48 8.29
CA ASP A 54 11.34 2.84 7.21
C ASP A 54 10.13 1.91 7.13
N ARG A 55 9.00 2.49 6.73
CA ARG A 55 7.70 1.80 6.61
C ARG A 55 7.13 2.04 5.23
N LEU A 56 6.43 1.05 4.69
CA LEU A 56 5.69 1.17 3.44
C LEU A 56 4.22 1.40 3.77
N LEU A 57 3.68 2.55 3.41
CA LEU A 57 2.27 2.90 3.55
C LEU A 57 1.49 2.41 2.33
N PHE A 58 0.37 1.75 2.58
CA PHE A 58 -0.51 1.25 1.53
C PHE A 58 -1.97 1.19 1.97
N LYS A 59 -2.87 0.94 1.01
CA LYS A 59 -4.26 0.61 1.25
C LYS A 59 -4.61 -0.73 0.62
N ILE A 60 -5.64 -1.36 1.13
CA ILE A 60 -6.25 -2.52 0.48
C ILE A 60 -7.53 -2.01 -0.16
N ILE A 61 -7.72 -2.33 -1.43
CA ILE A 61 -8.90 -1.92 -2.20
C ILE A 61 -9.52 -3.17 -2.78
N ASN A 62 -10.78 -3.12 -3.19
CA ASN A 62 -11.36 -4.18 -4.00
C ASN A 62 -11.64 -3.64 -5.41
N PHE A 63 -11.26 -4.40 -6.41
CA PHE A 63 -11.40 -4.03 -7.81
C PHE A 63 -11.84 -5.28 -8.56
N GLU A 64 -12.96 -5.18 -9.29
CA GLU A 64 -13.59 -6.31 -10.00
C GLU A 64 -13.87 -7.54 -9.10
N GLY A 65 -14.19 -7.33 -7.82
CA GLY A 65 -14.47 -8.41 -6.87
C GLY A 65 -13.22 -9.06 -6.25
N GLN A 66 -12.01 -8.56 -6.57
CA GLN A 66 -10.75 -9.04 -6.04
C GLN A 66 -10.04 -7.97 -5.19
N LYS A 67 -9.48 -8.37 -4.04
CA LYS A 67 -8.67 -7.49 -3.20
C LYS A 67 -7.31 -7.21 -3.85
N HIS A 68 -6.95 -5.94 -3.91
CA HIS A 68 -5.67 -5.42 -4.42
C HIS A 68 -4.96 -4.61 -3.34
N ILE A 69 -3.64 -4.56 -3.41
CA ILE A 69 -2.81 -3.70 -2.55
C ILE A 69 -2.42 -2.46 -3.35
N LEU A 70 -2.76 -1.27 -2.86
CA LEU A 70 -2.36 0.01 -3.43
C LEU A 70 -1.24 0.62 -2.58
N LEU A 71 0.00 0.55 -3.06
CA LEU A 71 1.17 1.15 -2.43
C LEU A 71 1.17 2.66 -2.65
N LEU A 72 1.44 3.43 -1.59
CA LEU A 72 1.26 4.89 -1.60
C LEU A 72 2.56 5.64 -1.36
N GLU A 73 3.27 5.35 -0.26
CA GLU A 73 4.42 6.14 0.16
C GLU A 73 5.39 5.33 1.02
N VAL A 74 6.69 5.62 0.90
CA VAL A 74 7.68 5.19 1.89
C VAL A 74 7.74 6.23 3.00
N ILE A 75 7.37 5.83 4.21
CA ILE A 75 7.49 6.64 5.42
C ILE A 75 8.88 6.42 6.00
N LYS A 76 9.72 7.45 5.91
CA LYS A 76 11.07 7.42 6.47
C LYS A 76 11.05 7.72 7.96
N ASP A 77 11.90 7.05 8.72
CA ASP A 77 12.12 7.33 10.16
C ASP A 77 10.82 7.35 11.00
N HIS A 78 9.86 6.48 10.67
CA HIS A 78 8.51 6.47 11.26
C HIS A 78 7.78 7.82 11.23
N ASN A 79 8.19 8.74 10.35
CA ASN A 79 7.68 10.10 10.32
C ASN A 79 6.32 10.18 9.61
N TYR A 80 5.30 9.56 10.21
CA TYR A 80 3.93 9.57 9.73
C TYR A 80 3.37 11.00 9.57
N LYS A 81 3.87 11.97 10.35
CA LYS A 81 3.51 13.39 10.25
C LYS A 81 3.92 14.04 8.93
N ALA A 82 5.02 13.60 8.33
CA ALA A 82 5.47 14.14 7.05
C ALA A 82 4.68 13.59 5.85
N SER A 83 4.05 12.42 6.01
CA SER A 83 3.31 11.73 4.96
C SER A 83 2.25 12.61 4.34
N ARG A 84 2.21 12.68 3.00
CA ARG A 84 1.18 13.45 2.29
C ARG A 84 -0.21 12.81 2.40
N PHE A 85 -0.28 11.49 2.59
CA PHE A 85 -1.51 10.71 2.64
C PHE A 85 -2.15 10.69 4.03
N LEU A 86 -1.37 10.98 5.09
CA LEU A 86 -1.86 11.04 6.46
C LEU A 86 -2.14 12.48 6.94
N ARG A 87 -1.92 13.49 6.09
CA ARG A 87 -2.22 14.90 6.38
C ARG A 87 -3.73 15.10 6.59
N GLY A 88 -4.10 15.76 7.69
CA GLY A 88 -5.49 16.09 8.02
C GLY A 88 -6.27 14.98 8.73
N GLY A 89 -5.67 13.81 8.94
CA GLY A 89 -6.24 12.73 9.75
C GLY A 89 -5.56 12.58 11.12
N LEU A 90 -6.12 11.71 11.96
CA LEU A 90 -5.46 11.30 13.21
C LEU A 90 -4.23 10.45 12.84
N ILE A 91 -3.05 10.97 13.16
CA ILE A 91 -1.80 10.26 12.93
C ILE A 91 -1.65 9.20 14.03
N PRO A 92 -1.61 7.90 13.68
CA PRO A 92 -1.50 6.85 14.67
C PRO A 92 -0.11 6.82 15.28
N ASP A 93 -0.04 6.36 16.53
CA ASP A 93 1.20 5.94 17.15
C ASP A 93 1.52 4.49 16.76
N GLU A 94 2.79 4.13 16.66
CA GLU A 94 3.22 2.80 16.22
C GLU A 94 2.68 1.69 17.15
N ALA A 95 2.55 2.00 18.44
CA ALA A 95 2.02 1.11 19.45
C ALA A 95 0.51 0.89 19.35
N SER A 96 -0.24 1.80 18.71
CA SER A 96 -1.69 1.66 18.52
C SER A 96 -2.07 0.89 17.26
N LEU A 97 -1.09 0.57 16.41
CA LEU A 97 -1.28 -0.20 15.19
C LEU A 97 -1.61 -1.67 15.49
N GLN A 98 -2.58 -2.21 14.77
CA GLN A 98 -3.06 -3.58 14.96
C GLN A 98 -2.39 -4.52 13.98
N SER A 99 -1.70 -5.54 14.47
CA SER A 99 -1.10 -6.57 13.62
C SER A 99 -2.16 -7.31 12.82
N LEU A 100 -1.92 -7.44 11.52
CA LEU A 100 -2.77 -8.16 10.59
C LEU A 100 -1.92 -9.21 9.88
N THR A 101 -2.03 -10.47 10.30
CA THR A 101 -1.31 -11.59 9.70
C THR A 101 -2.11 -12.29 8.59
N ASP A 102 -3.43 -12.21 8.67
CA ASP A 102 -4.33 -12.85 7.70
C ASP A 102 -4.89 -11.81 6.71
N PRO A 103 -4.51 -11.85 5.42
CA PRO A 103 -5.02 -10.94 4.41
C PRO A 103 -6.54 -11.07 4.18
N ALA A 104 -7.16 -12.20 4.53
CA ALA A 104 -8.60 -12.36 4.41
C ALA A 104 -9.36 -11.39 5.34
N LYS A 105 -8.77 -11.04 6.49
CA LYS A 105 -9.33 -10.10 7.47
C LYS A 105 -9.10 -8.63 7.11
N ALA A 106 -8.38 -8.35 6.03
CA ALA A 106 -8.25 -6.98 5.54
C ALA A 106 -9.60 -6.42 5.08
N GLU A 107 -9.92 -5.21 5.51
CA GLU A 107 -11.11 -4.48 5.07
C GLU A 107 -10.72 -3.61 3.88
N PRO A 108 -11.25 -3.89 2.67
CA PRO A 108 -10.94 -3.08 1.52
C PRO A 108 -11.64 -1.72 1.64
N ASP A 109 -10.92 -0.66 1.30
CA ASP A 109 -11.48 0.66 1.14
C ASP A 109 -12.47 0.65 -0.04
N GLN A 110 -13.74 0.89 0.25
CA GLN A 110 -14.83 0.87 -0.73
C GLN A 110 -14.91 2.20 -1.50
N GLU A 111 -14.42 3.29 -0.92
CA GLU A 111 -14.52 4.63 -1.52
C GLU A 111 -13.55 4.78 -2.71
N ILE A 112 -12.41 4.07 -2.65
CA ILE A 112 -11.46 3.98 -3.76
C ILE A 112 -12.03 3.20 -4.95
N GLN A 113 -13.05 2.35 -4.77
CA GLN A 113 -13.66 1.64 -5.90
C GLN A 113 -14.62 2.55 -6.66
N LEU A 114 -15.38 3.36 -5.93
CA LEU A 114 -16.41 4.26 -6.46
C LEU A 114 -15.81 5.41 -7.29
N LYS A 115 -14.60 5.88 -6.96
CA LYS A 115 -13.93 6.97 -7.68
C LYS A 115 -13.13 6.52 -8.92
N TYR A 116 -12.91 5.22 -9.13
CA TYR A 116 -11.87 4.71 -10.06
C TYR A 116 -12.39 3.87 -11.23
N LEU A 117 -13.72 3.75 -11.43
CA LEU A 117 -14.26 3.05 -12.58
C LEU A 117 -14.41 4.00 -13.78
N ASN A 118 -13.45 3.94 -14.73
CA ASN A 118 -13.67 4.44 -16.09
C ASN A 118 -13.60 3.23 -17.04
N GLN A 119 -14.75 2.78 -17.55
CA GLN A 119 -15.01 1.43 -18.10
C GLN A 119 -14.33 1.12 -19.45
N GLY A 120 -13.46 2.00 -19.98
CA GLY A 120 -12.87 1.86 -21.32
C GLY A 120 -11.42 1.39 -21.34
N THR A 121 -10.67 1.54 -20.24
CA THR A 121 -9.23 1.24 -20.21
C THR A 121 -8.83 0.77 -18.83
N ARG A 122 -8.16 -0.39 -18.73
CA ARG A 122 -7.54 -0.93 -17.51
C ARG A 122 -6.33 -0.08 -17.07
N LYS A 123 -6.53 1.23 -16.85
CA LYS A 123 -5.55 2.22 -16.38
C LYS A 123 -6.23 3.21 -15.43
N LEU A 124 -5.67 3.36 -14.23
CA LEU A 124 -6.10 4.18 -13.11
C LEU A 124 -5.50 5.61 -13.20
N HIS A 125 -6.30 6.66 -13.11
CA HIS A 125 -5.81 8.03 -12.93
C HIS A 125 -6.24 8.53 -11.55
N LEU A 126 -5.32 8.56 -10.58
CA LEU A 126 -5.48 9.48 -9.46
C LEU A 126 -5.20 10.89 -9.99
N LEU A 127 -6.20 11.76 -9.96
CA LEU A 127 -6.03 13.19 -10.16
C LEU A 127 -5.27 13.79 -8.96
N ASN A 128 -3.95 13.60 -8.96
CA ASN A 128 -3.06 14.72 -9.21
C ASN A 128 -1.72 14.22 -9.77
N LYS A 129 -1.57 14.45 -11.08
CA LYS A 129 -0.35 14.48 -11.88
C LYS A 129 0.52 13.21 -11.87
N TYR A 130 0.29 12.42 -12.92
CA TYR A 130 1.16 11.41 -13.52
C TYR A 130 1.24 10.12 -12.75
N LEU A 131 0.30 9.21 -13.04
CA LEU A 131 0.36 7.83 -12.62
C LEU A 131 0.58 6.87 -13.81
N SER A 132 1.86 6.62 -14.13
CA SER A 132 2.28 5.73 -15.24
C SER A 132 2.18 4.26 -14.83
N PHE A 133 1.51 3.50 -15.69
CA PHE A 133 1.42 2.05 -15.62
C PHE A 133 2.66 1.43 -16.28
N ASP A 134 3.56 0.87 -15.49
CA ASP A 134 4.50 -0.12 -15.99
C ASP A 134 4.15 -1.50 -15.45
N ASN A 135 3.81 -2.39 -16.38
CA ASN A 135 3.76 -3.83 -16.18
C ASN A 135 5.08 -4.27 -15.56
N PHE A 136 5.07 -4.71 -14.31
CA PHE A 136 6.23 -5.39 -13.74
C PHE A 136 6.35 -6.77 -14.40
N ARG A 137 7.18 -6.83 -15.44
CA ARG A 137 7.52 -8.05 -16.17
C ARG A 137 8.63 -8.75 -15.36
N SER A 138 8.34 -9.95 -14.84
CA SER A 138 9.38 -10.81 -14.28
C SER A 138 10.41 -11.10 -15.36
N PRO A 139 11.72 -10.87 -15.15
CA PRO A 139 12.72 -11.38 -16.06
C PRO A 139 12.80 -12.90 -15.89
N TYR A 140 13.04 -13.58 -17.01
CA TYR A 140 13.33 -15.00 -17.10
C TYR A 140 14.58 -15.38 -16.31
#